data_AF-A0A4V1UGH2-F1
#
_entry.id   AF-A0A4V1UGH2-F1
#
_cell.length_a   1.000
_cell.length_b   1.000
_cell.length_c   1.000
_cell.angle_alpha   90.00
_cell.angle_beta   90.00
_cell.angle_gamma   90.00
#
_symmetry.space_group_name_H-M   'P 1'
#
loop_
_entity.id
_entity.type
_entity.pdbx_description
1 polymer ?
#
loop_
_entity_poly.entity_id
_entity_poly.type
_entity_poly.pdbx_seq_one_letter_code
_entity_poly.pdbx_strand_id
1 'polypeptide(L)'
;MNIKSDALFQWTSSTYPPVNSHFDKISISELSKKHEGTYYLTVSSGQCETKRDSVVIKVTNPPATAPCSPATNSVTFDGIPDAGPFSVTESYDVSFQTRKLEGYYQLHYPDLTIIFHQYWKDIEPEDGEYKLVHVSETSNRDDPYVINITTLYQSIYFTSLGKAYVSHPNGKLTVTFCDAEFSGDNGSNFFKTSGSGSITRP
;
A
#
# COMPACT_ATOMS: atom_id res chain seq x y z
N MET A 1 -56.50 5.84 14.33
CA MET A 1 -55.64 5.14 13.36
C MET A 1 -54.21 5.56 13.64
N ASN A 2 -53.43 4.72 14.34
CA ASN A 2 -52.02 5.02 14.64
C ASN A 2 -51.21 4.64 13.40
N ILE A 3 -50.93 5.62 12.54
CA ILE A 3 -49.94 5.44 11.48
C ILE A 3 -48.60 5.49 12.20
N LYS A 4 -48.00 4.33 12.50
CA LYS A 4 -46.55 4.28 12.73
C LYS A 4 -45.95 4.83 11.45
N SER A 5 -45.33 6.00 11.52
CA SER A 5 -44.54 6.49 10.40
C SER A 5 -43.35 5.54 10.26
N ASP A 6 -43.31 4.78 9.18
CA ASP A 6 -42.11 4.01 8.87
C ASP A 6 -41.00 5.01 8.55
N ALA A 7 -39.97 5.04 9.40
CA ALA A 7 -38.80 5.87 9.16
C ALA A 7 -38.07 5.32 7.93
N LEU A 8 -37.75 6.20 6.99
CA LEU A 8 -36.94 5.91 5.82
C LEU A 8 -35.50 6.34 6.12
N PHE A 9 -34.58 5.40 5.95
CA PHE A 9 -33.15 5.62 6.19
C PHE A 9 -32.43 5.74 4.84
N GLN A 10 -31.41 6.56 4.79
CA GLN A 10 -30.50 6.63 3.66
C GLN A 10 -29.07 6.92 4.11
N TRP A 11 -28.19 5.95 3.93
CA TRP A 11 -26.75 6.10 4.08
C TRP A 11 -26.12 6.50 2.75
N THR A 12 -25.29 7.55 2.76
CA THR A 12 -24.49 7.98 1.59
C THR A 12 -23.04 8.23 1.95
N SER A 13 -22.11 7.86 1.06
CA SER A 13 -20.71 8.27 1.13
C SER A 13 -20.06 8.25 -0.26
N SER A 14 -19.14 9.19 -0.48
CA SER A 14 -18.30 9.25 -1.68
C SER A 14 -16.98 8.48 -1.55
N THR A 15 -16.84 7.64 -0.52
CA THR A 15 -15.71 6.70 -0.36
C THR A 15 -15.63 5.72 -1.54
N TYR A 16 -14.60 4.87 -1.57
CA TYR A 16 -14.54 3.76 -2.51
C TYR A 16 -14.66 2.41 -1.77
N PRO A 17 -15.66 1.57 -2.08
CA PRO A 17 -16.81 1.86 -2.95
C PRO A 17 -17.72 2.95 -2.36
N PRO A 18 -18.49 3.67 -3.20
CA PRO A 18 -19.47 4.61 -2.71
C PRO A 18 -20.59 3.87 -1.99
N VAL A 19 -21.12 4.47 -0.93
CA VAL A 19 -22.26 3.93 -0.20
C VAL A 19 -23.52 4.66 -0.64
N ASN A 20 -24.55 3.87 -0.97
CA ASN A 20 -25.93 4.32 -1.13
C ASN A 20 -26.85 3.19 -0.67
N SER A 21 -27.34 3.27 0.56
CA SER A 21 -28.11 2.19 1.21
C SER A 21 -29.34 2.76 1.88
N HIS A 22 -30.48 2.07 1.80
CA HIS A 22 -31.74 2.46 2.44
C HIS A 22 -32.06 1.69 3.72
N PHE A 23 -31.10 0.94 4.24
CA PHE A 23 -31.23 0.24 5.51
C PHE A 23 -30.99 1.17 6.70
N ASP A 24 -31.53 0.79 7.85
CA ASP A 24 -31.29 1.47 9.14
C ASP A 24 -29.82 1.35 9.60
N LYS A 25 -29.05 0.42 9.00
CA LYS A 25 -27.62 0.23 9.23
C LYS A 25 -26.86 -0.10 7.95
N ILE A 26 -25.57 0.16 7.97
CA ILE A 26 -24.60 -0.37 7.01
C ILE A 26 -23.55 -1.21 7.74
N SER A 27 -22.93 -2.15 7.04
CA SER A 27 -21.81 -2.94 7.57
C SER A 27 -20.72 -2.98 6.51
N ILE A 28 -19.53 -2.53 6.90
CA ILE A 28 -18.33 -2.55 6.06
C ILE A 28 -17.46 -3.68 6.59
N SER A 29 -17.20 -4.68 5.75
CA SER A 29 -16.27 -5.76 6.05
C SER A 29 -14.89 -5.41 5.53
N GLU A 30 -13.84 -5.96 6.15
CA GLU A 30 -12.45 -5.79 5.73
C GLU A 30 -12.08 -4.30 5.53
N LEU A 31 -12.30 -3.51 6.58
CA LEU A 31 -12.00 -2.08 6.61
C LEU A 31 -10.51 -1.82 6.26
N SER A 32 -10.29 -1.34 5.04
CA SER A 32 -9.01 -0.76 4.60
C SER A 32 -9.14 0.73 4.29
N LYS A 33 -8.00 1.37 3.99
CA LYS A 33 -7.89 2.83 3.79
C LYS A 33 -8.77 3.39 2.68
N LYS A 34 -9.21 2.59 1.70
CA LYS A 34 -10.19 3.02 0.68
C LYS A 34 -11.58 3.41 1.24
N HIS A 35 -11.91 2.90 2.43
CA HIS A 35 -13.15 3.22 3.15
C HIS A 35 -13.02 4.44 4.07
N GLU A 36 -11.84 5.05 4.17
CA GLU A 36 -11.66 6.29 4.92
C GLU A 36 -12.52 7.41 4.30
N GLY A 37 -13.29 8.09 5.14
CA GLY A 37 -14.16 9.17 4.71
C GLY A 37 -15.34 9.42 5.63
N THR A 38 -16.22 10.33 5.19
CA THR A 38 -17.43 10.70 5.92
C THR A 38 -18.63 9.96 5.34
N TYR A 39 -19.42 9.34 6.22
CA TYR A 39 -20.66 8.65 5.92
C TYR A 39 -21.81 9.46 6.49
N TYR A 40 -22.84 9.70 5.70
CA TYR A 40 -24.00 10.49 6.10
C TYR A 40 -25.22 9.60 6.22
N LEU A 41 -25.93 9.70 7.34
CA LEU A 41 -27.25 9.12 7.52
C LEU A 41 -28.29 10.22 7.38
N THR A 42 -29.24 10.04 6.47
CA THR A 42 -30.46 10.84 6.37
C THR A 42 -31.64 9.99 6.83
N VAL A 43 -32.47 10.53 7.72
CA VAL A 43 -33.69 9.87 8.20
C VAL A 43 -34.89 10.77 7.94
N SER A 44 -35.91 10.24 7.26
CA SER A 44 -37.19 10.92 7.06
C SER A 44 -38.34 10.08 7.56
N SER A 45 -39.45 10.71 7.95
CA SER A 45 -40.62 10.01 8.48
C SER A 45 -41.87 10.79 8.09
N GLY A 46 -42.66 10.28 7.14
CA GLY A 46 -43.90 10.91 6.69
C GLY A 46 -43.75 12.39 6.31
N GLN A 47 -44.45 13.26 7.05
CA GLN A 47 -44.42 14.72 6.89
C GLN A 47 -43.49 15.42 7.90
N CYS A 48 -42.75 14.65 8.71
CA CYS A 48 -41.81 15.20 9.69
C CYS A 48 -40.53 15.70 9.02
N GLU A 49 -39.85 16.60 9.72
CA GLU A 49 -38.56 17.14 9.29
C GLU A 49 -37.52 16.02 9.10
N THR A 50 -36.86 16.03 7.94
CA THR A 50 -35.73 15.15 7.66
C THR A 50 -34.55 15.50 8.57
N LYS A 51 -33.99 14.50 9.25
CA LYS A 51 -32.76 14.64 10.04
C LYS A 51 -31.57 14.08 9.27
N ARG A 52 -30.40 14.69 9.48
CA ARG A 52 -29.13 14.25 8.89
C ARG A 52 -28.04 14.25 9.94
N ASP A 53 -27.25 13.19 9.96
CA ASP A 53 -26.07 13.05 10.81
C ASP A 53 -24.90 12.44 10.01
N SER A 54 -23.70 12.43 10.59
CA SER A 54 -22.51 11.89 9.95
C SER A 54 -21.60 11.12 10.89
N VAL A 55 -20.94 10.10 10.34
CA VAL A 55 -19.86 9.34 10.98
C VAL A 55 -18.61 9.49 10.14
N VAL A 56 -17.48 9.78 10.77
CA VAL A 56 -16.17 9.83 10.10
C VAL A 56 -15.41 8.55 10.40
N ILE A 57 -15.01 7.83 9.36
CA ILE A 57 -14.12 6.67 9.46
C ILE A 57 -12.72 7.15 9.08
N LYS A 58 -11.76 6.91 9.98
CA LYS A 58 -10.33 7.09 9.73
C LYS A 58 -9.66 5.73 9.81
N VAL A 59 -8.84 5.40 8.83
CA VAL A 59 -8.05 4.17 8.78
C VAL A 59 -6.59 4.56 8.79
N THR A 60 -5.82 3.99 9.71
CA THR A 60 -4.40 4.27 9.88
C THR A 60 -3.63 2.98 9.76
N ASN A 61 -2.43 3.05 9.18
CA ASN A 61 -1.51 1.92 9.27
C ASN A 61 -0.97 1.86 10.71
N PRO A 62 -1.14 0.73 11.45
CA PRO A 62 -0.53 0.62 12.77
C PRO A 62 0.99 0.72 12.66
N PRO A 63 1.66 1.44 13.58
CA PRO A 63 3.11 1.46 13.64
C PRO A 63 3.65 0.03 13.75
N ALA A 64 4.62 -0.30 12.90
CA ALA A 64 5.26 -1.60 12.88
C ALA A 64 6.78 -1.41 12.84
N THR A 65 7.50 -2.24 13.59
CA THR A 65 8.97 -2.27 13.59
C THR A 65 9.42 -3.44 12.76
N ALA A 66 10.35 -3.21 11.84
CA ALA A 66 10.97 -4.27 11.06
C ALA A 66 11.69 -5.25 12.00
N PRO A 67 11.54 -6.58 11.81
CA PRO A 67 12.21 -7.58 12.66
C PRO A 67 13.71 -7.72 12.37
N CYS A 68 14.24 -7.00 11.37
CA CYS A 68 15.64 -6.97 10.98
C CYS A 68 16.16 -5.53 10.91
N SER A 69 17.49 -5.37 10.90
CA SER A 69 18.16 -4.07 10.77
C SER A 69 19.24 -4.11 9.68
N PRO A 70 18.86 -4.17 8.39
CA PRO A 70 19.81 -4.17 7.28
C PRO A 70 20.61 -2.85 7.24
N ALA A 71 21.78 -2.87 6.62
CA ALA A 71 22.52 -1.63 6.38
C ALA A 71 21.72 -0.72 5.43
N THR A 72 21.77 0.59 5.68
CA THR A 72 21.06 1.58 4.87
C THR A 72 21.45 1.48 3.40
N ASN A 73 20.46 1.53 2.52
CA ASN A 73 20.63 1.45 1.07
C ASN A 73 21.39 0.19 0.64
N SER A 74 21.04 -0.96 1.19
CA SER A 74 21.63 -2.25 0.80
C SER A 74 20.62 -3.38 0.93
N VAL A 75 20.90 -4.50 0.25
CA VAL A 75 20.16 -5.76 0.37
C VAL A 75 21.15 -6.91 0.50
N THR A 76 20.91 -7.79 1.46
CA THR A 76 21.56 -9.09 1.54
C THR A 76 20.65 -10.15 0.96
N PHE A 77 21.15 -10.99 0.07
CA PHE A 77 20.38 -12.04 -0.59
C PHE A 77 20.90 -13.43 -0.23
N ASP A 78 20.00 -14.42 -0.26
CA ASP A 78 20.37 -15.84 -0.16
C ASP A 78 20.47 -16.49 -1.56
N GLY A 79 21.67 -16.94 -1.94
CA GLY A 79 21.89 -17.62 -3.22
C GLY A 79 22.12 -16.71 -4.45
N ILE A 80 22.02 -15.39 -4.30
CA ILE A 80 22.53 -14.41 -5.28
C ILE A 80 23.40 -13.36 -4.56
N PRO A 81 24.27 -12.60 -5.27
CA PRO A 81 25.11 -11.59 -4.64
C PRO A 81 24.31 -10.49 -3.96
N ASP A 82 24.82 -10.04 -2.81
CA ASP A 82 24.33 -8.83 -2.14
C ASP A 82 24.42 -7.60 -3.04
N ALA A 83 23.60 -6.60 -2.73
CA ALA A 83 23.49 -5.37 -3.50
C ALA A 83 23.62 -4.14 -2.61
N GLY A 84 24.31 -3.12 -3.13
CA GLY A 84 24.56 -1.86 -2.44
C GLY A 84 25.99 -1.71 -1.90
N PRO A 85 26.32 -0.55 -1.31
CA PRO A 85 25.42 0.57 -1.01
C PRO A 85 24.88 1.25 -2.29
N PHE A 86 23.58 1.52 -2.32
CA PHE A 86 22.93 2.16 -3.46
C PHE A 86 23.04 3.68 -3.42
N SER A 87 23.16 4.28 -4.61
CA SER A 87 22.65 5.63 -4.84
C SER A 87 21.14 5.53 -5.05
N VAL A 88 20.36 6.17 -4.18
CA VAL A 88 18.89 6.13 -4.24
C VAL A 88 18.37 7.38 -4.93
N THR A 89 17.50 7.20 -5.92
CA THR A 89 16.70 8.27 -6.49
C THR A 89 15.22 8.01 -6.30
N GLU A 90 14.45 9.08 -6.28
CA GLU A 90 13.00 9.01 -6.31
C GLU A 90 12.50 9.44 -7.68
N SER A 91 11.57 8.67 -8.24
CA SER A 91 10.98 8.97 -9.54
C SER A 91 9.48 8.67 -9.57
N TYR A 92 8.83 9.11 -10.64
CA TYR A 92 7.40 8.89 -10.87
C TYR A 92 7.21 8.05 -12.13
N ASP A 93 6.44 6.97 -12.00
CA ASP A 93 6.01 6.16 -13.14
C ASP A 93 4.71 6.71 -13.71
N VAL A 94 4.78 7.31 -14.90
CA VAL A 94 3.62 7.89 -15.58
C VAL A 94 2.62 6.84 -16.08
N SER A 95 3.07 5.60 -16.34
CA SER A 95 2.24 4.53 -16.87
C SER A 95 1.34 3.95 -15.79
N PHE A 96 1.87 3.79 -14.58
CA PHE A 96 1.12 3.26 -13.43
C PHE A 96 0.60 4.34 -12.48
N GLN A 97 1.00 5.60 -12.68
CA GLN A 97 0.75 6.71 -11.76
C GLN A 97 1.26 6.42 -10.34
N THR A 98 2.42 5.80 -10.23
CA THR A 98 3.02 5.37 -8.97
C THR A 98 4.32 6.11 -8.68
N ARG A 99 4.63 6.24 -7.39
CA ARG A 99 5.91 6.75 -6.90
C ARG A 99 6.90 5.60 -6.75
N LYS A 100 8.16 5.83 -7.09
CA LYS A 100 9.23 4.83 -7.03
C LYS A 100 10.43 5.31 -6.23
N LEU A 101 11.05 4.41 -5.47
CA LEU A 101 12.42 4.54 -4.99
C LEU A 101 13.29 3.56 -5.75
N GLU A 102 14.35 4.06 -6.37
CA GLU A 102 15.25 3.30 -7.24
C GLU A 102 16.65 3.34 -6.64
N GLY A 103 17.15 2.18 -6.22
CA GLY A 103 18.51 1.99 -5.74
C GLY A 103 19.40 1.46 -6.86
N TYR A 104 20.37 2.27 -7.26
CA TYR A 104 21.39 1.90 -8.26
C TYR A 104 22.70 1.58 -7.58
N TYR A 105 23.27 0.41 -7.87
CA TYR A 105 24.59 0.04 -7.36
C TYR A 105 25.66 0.22 -8.45
N GLN A 106 25.63 -0.61 -9.49
CA GLN A 106 26.60 -0.62 -10.58
C GLN A 106 25.96 -1.20 -11.85
N LEU A 107 26.54 -0.89 -13.02
CA LEU A 107 26.10 -1.46 -14.29
C LEU A 107 26.11 -3.01 -14.22
N HIS A 108 24.97 -3.64 -14.51
CA HIS A 108 24.77 -5.10 -14.52
C HIS A 108 24.68 -5.83 -13.15
N TYR A 109 24.56 -5.11 -12.04
CA TYR A 109 24.35 -5.70 -10.70
C TYR A 109 22.96 -5.36 -10.16
N PRO A 110 22.45 -6.07 -9.12
CA PRO A 110 21.05 -5.98 -8.77
C PRO A 110 20.67 -4.54 -8.43
N ASP A 111 19.93 -3.92 -9.34
CA ASP A 111 19.20 -2.69 -9.04
C ASP A 111 17.97 -3.08 -8.23
N LEU A 112 17.51 -2.19 -7.37
CA LEU A 112 16.31 -2.40 -6.57
C LEU A 112 15.31 -1.30 -6.88
N THR A 113 14.07 -1.66 -7.14
CA THR A 113 12.98 -0.70 -7.31
C THR A 113 11.87 -1.01 -6.32
N ILE A 114 11.47 0.00 -5.56
CA ILE A 114 10.29 -0.04 -4.69
C ILE A 114 9.22 0.83 -5.32
N ILE A 115 8.06 0.24 -5.60
CA ILE A 115 6.91 0.90 -6.21
C ILE A 115 5.80 0.98 -5.19
N PHE A 116 5.37 2.20 -4.85
CA PHE A 116 4.25 2.42 -3.94
C PHE A 116 2.92 2.36 -4.69
N HIS A 117 1.87 1.99 -3.98
CA HIS A 117 0.51 2.07 -4.50
C HIS A 117 0.17 3.49 -4.99
N GLN A 118 -0.60 3.63 -6.09
CA GLN A 118 -0.95 4.90 -6.74
C GLN A 118 -1.61 5.93 -5.81
N TYR A 119 -2.20 5.47 -4.71
CA TYR A 119 -2.75 6.34 -3.65
C TYR A 119 -1.66 7.27 -3.06
N TRP A 120 -0.42 6.79 -2.94
CA TRP A 120 0.72 7.53 -2.37
C TRP A 120 1.49 8.36 -3.40
N LYS A 121 0.91 8.62 -4.58
CA LYS A 121 1.61 9.36 -5.63
C LYS A 121 1.85 10.83 -5.28
N ASP A 122 0.86 11.45 -4.62
CA ASP A 122 0.86 12.88 -4.29
C ASP A 122 0.92 13.13 -2.76
N ILE A 123 0.97 12.05 -1.97
CA ILE A 123 0.98 12.09 -0.50
C ILE A 123 2.05 11.13 0.03
N GLU A 124 2.70 11.53 1.12
CA GLU A 124 3.75 10.71 1.73
C GLU A 124 3.16 9.40 2.28
N PRO A 125 3.77 8.23 2.01
CA PRO A 125 3.41 6.97 2.65
C PRO A 125 3.37 7.09 4.18
N GLU A 126 2.38 6.46 4.82
CA GLU A 126 2.29 6.41 6.28
C GLU A 126 3.30 5.39 6.86
N ASP A 127 3.77 5.63 8.09
CA ASP A 127 4.57 4.63 8.83
C ASP A 127 3.74 3.36 9.09
N GLY A 128 4.36 2.19 8.99
CA GLY A 128 3.71 0.92 9.34
C GLY A 128 4.12 -0.25 8.45
N GLU A 129 3.33 -1.31 8.53
CA GLU A 129 3.54 -2.54 7.74
C GLU A 129 2.82 -2.43 6.40
N TYR A 130 3.50 -2.84 5.32
CA TYR A 130 2.96 -2.89 3.97
C TYR A 130 3.09 -4.32 3.44
N LYS A 131 2.06 -4.79 2.76
CA LYS A 131 2.10 -6.10 2.09
C LYS A 131 2.89 -5.97 0.79
N LEU A 132 3.78 -6.92 0.53
CA LEU A 132 4.46 -7.04 -0.76
C LEU A 132 3.57 -7.75 -1.77
N VAL A 133 3.36 -7.13 -2.92
CA VAL A 133 2.44 -7.56 -3.98
C VAL A 133 3.09 -7.46 -5.36
N HIS A 134 2.43 -7.99 -6.39
CA HIS A 134 2.86 -7.78 -7.78
C HIS A 134 2.56 -6.34 -8.25
N VAL A 135 3.34 -5.84 -9.22
CA VAL A 135 3.22 -4.44 -9.70
C VAL A 135 1.80 -4.08 -10.16
N SER A 136 1.05 -5.01 -10.76
CA SER A 136 -0.34 -4.80 -11.18
C SER A 136 -1.28 -4.43 -10.03
N GLU A 137 -0.96 -4.88 -8.81
CA GLU A 137 -1.71 -4.59 -7.60
C GLU A 137 -1.37 -3.20 -7.02
N THR A 138 -0.27 -2.56 -7.45
CA THR A 138 0.06 -1.18 -7.01
C THR A 138 -0.77 -0.11 -7.73
N SER A 139 -1.39 -0.46 -8.85
CA SER A 139 -2.22 0.45 -9.66
C SER A 139 -3.72 0.16 -9.54
N ASN A 140 -4.13 -0.82 -8.72
CA ASN A 140 -5.54 -1.13 -8.52
C ASN A 140 -6.19 -0.12 -7.53
N ARG A 141 -7.48 -0.29 -7.26
CA ARG A 141 -8.20 0.55 -6.28
C ARG A 141 -8.31 -0.15 -4.91
N ASP A 142 -7.45 -1.12 -4.65
CA ASP A 142 -7.54 -1.95 -3.45
C ASP A 142 -6.84 -1.28 -2.26
N ASP A 143 -6.29 -2.08 -1.36
CA ASP A 143 -5.65 -1.58 -0.15
C ASP A 143 -4.39 -0.79 -0.51
N PRO A 144 -4.29 0.51 -0.17
CA PRO A 144 -3.09 1.29 -0.46
C PRO A 144 -1.90 0.88 0.40
N TYR A 145 -2.05 0.10 1.47
CA TYR A 145 -0.93 -0.41 2.27
C TYR A 145 -0.23 -1.61 1.62
N VAL A 146 0.06 -1.46 0.33
CA VAL A 146 0.79 -2.42 -0.50
C VAL A 146 1.94 -1.72 -1.22
N ILE A 147 3.03 -2.44 -1.42
CA ILE A 147 4.14 -2.01 -2.27
C ILE A 147 4.62 -3.20 -3.11
N ASN A 148 5.26 -2.91 -4.23
CA ASN A 148 5.97 -3.91 -5.01
C ASN A 148 7.48 -3.64 -4.91
N ILE A 149 8.28 -4.67 -4.67
CA ILE A 149 9.74 -4.58 -4.75
C ILE A 149 10.20 -5.48 -5.88
N THR A 150 11.07 -4.95 -6.73
CA THR A 150 11.71 -5.70 -7.82
C THR A 150 13.21 -5.55 -7.79
N THR A 151 13.90 -6.56 -8.29
CA THR A 151 15.33 -6.49 -8.54
C THR A 151 15.71 -7.20 -9.84
N LEU A 152 16.76 -6.74 -10.51
CA LEU A 152 17.22 -7.29 -11.78
C LEU A 152 18.61 -7.91 -11.63
N TYR A 153 18.72 -9.23 -11.71
CA TYR A 153 20.01 -9.93 -11.64
C TYR A 153 20.13 -10.94 -12.79
N GLN A 154 21.24 -10.89 -13.53
CA GLN A 154 21.49 -11.76 -14.71
C GLN A 154 20.30 -11.84 -15.69
N SER A 155 19.68 -10.70 -15.99
CA SER A 155 18.49 -10.59 -16.86
C SER A 155 17.21 -11.23 -16.31
N ILE A 156 17.19 -11.60 -15.02
CA ILE A 156 16.01 -12.10 -14.33
C ILE A 156 15.40 -10.95 -13.52
N TYR A 157 14.15 -10.63 -13.82
CA TYR A 157 13.35 -9.71 -13.01
C TYR A 157 12.73 -10.49 -11.86
N PHE A 158 13.26 -10.30 -10.66
CA PHE A 158 12.69 -10.82 -9.44
C PHE A 158 11.61 -9.88 -8.93
N THR A 159 10.51 -10.45 -8.45
CA THR A 159 9.44 -9.74 -7.75
C THR A 159 9.30 -10.29 -6.34
N SER A 160 9.05 -9.41 -5.38
CA SER A 160 8.98 -9.76 -3.97
C SER A 160 7.58 -10.13 -3.50
N LEU A 161 7.48 -11.07 -2.56
CA LEU A 161 6.31 -11.32 -1.72
C LEU A 161 6.70 -11.30 -0.23
N GLY A 162 5.70 -11.10 0.64
CA GLY A 162 5.93 -10.97 2.09
C GLY A 162 5.52 -9.60 2.62
N LYS A 163 6.37 -9.01 3.46
CA LYS A 163 6.09 -7.77 4.18
C LYS A 163 7.25 -6.78 4.06
N ALA A 164 6.91 -5.50 4.08
CA ALA A 164 7.84 -4.41 4.25
C ALA A 164 7.34 -3.44 5.33
N TYR A 165 8.25 -2.60 5.80
CA TYR A 165 8.07 -1.69 6.90
C TYR A 165 8.48 -0.31 6.43
N VAL A 166 7.52 0.60 6.40
CA VAL A 166 7.72 2.00 6.04
C VAL A 166 7.91 2.81 7.32
N SER A 167 8.91 3.68 7.32
CA SER A 167 9.23 4.55 8.46
C SER A 167 9.87 5.87 7.99
N HIS A 168 9.88 6.89 8.85
CA HIS A 168 10.54 8.18 8.59
C HIS A 168 11.66 8.52 9.60
N PRO A 169 12.71 7.71 9.74
CA PRO A 169 13.86 8.07 10.59
C PRO A 169 14.47 9.39 10.11
N ASN A 170 14.59 10.36 11.02
CA ASN A 170 15.06 11.71 10.72
C ASN A 170 14.27 12.40 9.58
N GLY A 171 12.97 12.08 9.43
CA GLY A 171 12.10 12.66 8.41
C GLY A 171 12.31 12.12 7.00
N LYS A 172 13.12 11.07 6.81
CA LYS A 172 13.38 10.46 5.50
C LYS A 172 12.62 9.16 5.33
N LEU A 173 11.80 9.08 4.28
CA LEU A 173 11.10 7.86 3.89
C LEU A 173 12.09 6.71 3.74
N THR A 174 11.89 5.67 4.55
CA THR A 174 12.72 4.46 4.58
C THR A 174 11.83 3.24 4.51
N VAL A 175 12.13 2.36 3.56
CA VAL A 175 11.47 1.07 3.41
C VAL A 175 12.45 -0.02 3.82
N THR A 176 12.06 -0.85 4.77
CA THR A 176 12.83 -2.01 5.23
C THR A 176 12.03 -3.27 4.96
N PHE A 177 12.65 -4.32 4.46
CA PHE A 177 12.04 -5.63 4.29
C PHE A 177 12.95 -6.69 4.88
N CYS A 178 12.36 -7.71 5.47
CA CYS A 178 13.05 -8.76 6.22
C CYS A 178 12.60 -10.11 5.69
N ASP A 179 13.56 -10.90 5.22
CA ASP A 179 13.37 -12.23 4.68
C ASP A 179 12.23 -12.28 3.63
N ALA A 180 12.17 -11.24 2.79
CA ALA A 180 11.19 -11.18 1.70
C ALA A 180 11.55 -12.23 0.65
N GLU A 181 10.55 -12.96 0.16
CA GLU A 181 10.75 -13.94 -0.92
C GLU A 181 10.81 -13.20 -2.25
N PHE A 182 11.84 -13.46 -3.03
CA PHE A 182 12.00 -12.94 -4.39
C PHE A 182 11.91 -14.10 -5.37
N SER A 183 11.09 -13.95 -6.41
CA SER A 183 11.00 -14.95 -7.47
C SER A 183 10.94 -14.32 -8.86
N GLY A 184 11.51 -15.01 -9.83
CA GLY A 184 11.60 -14.56 -11.23
C GLY A 184 11.85 -15.73 -12.18
N ASP A 185 11.67 -15.49 -13.48
CA ASP A 185 11.81 -16.48 -14.54
C ASP A 185 12.63 -15.90 -15.70
N ASN A 186 13.44 -16.73 -16.37
CA ASN A 186 14.25 -16.34 -17.54
C ASN A 186 13.75 -16.92 -18.88
N GLY A 187 12.51 -17.38 -18.92
CA GLY A 187 11.87 -18.10 -20.02
C GLY A 187 12.14 -19.60 -20.05
N SER A 188 13.05 -20.12 -19.22
CA SER A 188 13.44 -21.53 -19.19
C SER A 188 13.45 -22.14 -17.80
N ASN A 189 13.82 -21.35 -16.79
CA ASN A 189 13.90 -21.76 -15.40
C ASN A 189 13.26 -20.71 -14.50
N PHE A 190 12.64 -21.20 -13.43
CA PHE A 190 12.09 -20.40 -12.36
C PHE A 190 13.07 -20.37 -11.18
N PHE A 191 13.33 -19.19 -10.65
CA PHE A 191 14.30 -18.95 -9.58
C PHE A 191 13.61 -18.35 -8.36
N LYS A 192 14.10 -18.76 -7.18
CA LYS A 192 13.72 -18.19 -5.89
C LYS A 192 14.96 -17.79 -5.11
N THR A 193 14.86 -16.70 -4.37
CA THR A 193 15.83 -16.24 -3.38
C THR A 193 15.06 -15.55 -2.25
N SER A 194 15.71 -15.28 -1.13
CA SER A 194 15.17 -14.40 -0.09
C SER A 194 16.12 -13.23 0.11
N GLY A 195 15.58 -12.07 0.48
CA GLY A 195 16.37 -10.88 0.72
C GLY A 195 15.92 -10.09 1.94
N SER A 196 16.88 -9.49 2.62
CA SER A 196 16.67 -8.51 3.68
C SER A 196 17.38 -7.23 3.32
N GLY A 197 16.68 -6.10 3.35
CA GLY A 197 17.24 -4.85 2.84
C GLY A 197 16.55 -3.59 3.32
N SER A 198 17.21 -2.45 3.10
CA SER A 198 16.71 -1.13 3.44
C SER A 198 17.01 -0.14 2.31
N ILE A 199 16.02 0.66 1.94
CA ILE A 199 16.15 1.80 1.01
C ILE A 199 15.63 3.04 1.72
N THR A 200 16.47 4.07 1.80
CA THR A 200 16.14 5.38 2.35
C THR A 200 16.24 6.42 1.25
N ARG A 201 15.19 7.23 1.11
CA ARG A 201 15.16 8.39 0.22
C ARG A 201 16.34 9.33 0.54
N PRO A 202 17.01 9.92 -0.47
CA PRO A 202 18.10 10.88 -0.26
C PRO A 202 17.77 12.04 0.68
#